data_AF-A0A1X0NKH3-F1
#
_entry.id   AF-A0A1X0NKH3-F1
#
_cell.length_a   1.000
_cell.length_b   1.000
_cell.length_c   1.000
_cell.angle_alpha   90.00
_cell.angle_beta   90.00
_cell.angle_gamma   90.00
#
_symmetry.space_group_name_H-M   'P 1'
#
loop_
_entity.id
_entity.type
_entity.pdbx_description
1 polymer ?
#
loop_
_entity_poly.entity_id
_entity_poly.type
_entity_poly.pdbx_seq_one_letter_code
_entity_poly.pdbx_strand_id
1 'polypeptide(L)'
;MFRTTSFAQFFATFVALKRTGKPSDTPDYKQVYLPYDTAPTQLEMDRERKKLQNAYYGRMEHRKLVEVKEVPLNVFTYGKEGMSLPISIFKEQKDPVIGPEWTYPGIYENKIAAQHWFTEELFNREKNNEFESPWQKQVLDNQIKRRLGKVAFRMKMVNIKAVDLFQKERGSAKRGATGTTDKGKDTGGKK
;
A
#
# COMPACT_ATOMS: atom_id res chain seq x y z
N MET A 1 -29.92 -33.23 -8.71
CA MET A 1 -29.53 -32.60 -7.43
C MET A 1 -28.02 -32.32 -7.46
N PHE A 2 -27.61 -31.13 -7.92
CA PHE A 2 -26.19 -30.75 -7.94
C PHE A 2 -25.81 -30.16 -6.58
N ARG A 3 -25.01 -30.92 -5.81
CA ARG A 3 -24.33 -30.42 -4.62
C ARG A 3 -23.22 -29.46 -5.08
N THR A 4 -23.57 -28.20 -5.30
CA THR A 4 -22.59 -27.12 -5.47
C THR A 4 -21.89 -26.92 -4.14
N THR A 5 -20.60 -27.24 -4.13
CA THR A 5 -19.73 -27.26 -2.97
C THR A 5 -19.54 -25.84 -2.43
N SER A 6 -19.82 -25.64 -1.14
CA SER A 6 -19.67 -24.39 -0.39
C SER A 6 -18.30 -23.71 -0.56
N PHE A 7 -17.26 -24.46 -0.91
CA PHE A 7 -15.93 -23.94 -1.25
C PHE A 7 -15.91 -23.04 -2.49
N ALA A 8 -16.72 -23.32 -3.51
CA ALA A 8 -16.78 -22.48 -4.72
C ALA A 8 -17.38 -21.10 -4.43
N GLN A 9 -18.35 -21.03 -3.50
CA GLN A 9 -18.96 -19.77 -3.07
C GLN A 9 -17.94 -18.85 -2.37
N PHE A 10 -17.07 -19.37 -1.50
CA PHE A 10 -16.06 -18.53 -0.82
C PHE A 10 -15.04 -17.90 -1.79
N PHE A 11 -14.56 -18.64 -2.81
CA PHE A 11 -13.64 -18.10 -3.81
C PHE A 11 -14.30 -17.05 -4.70
N ALA A 12 -15.55 -17.28 -5.12
CA ALA A 12 -16.33 -16.29 -5.85
C ALA A 12 -16.54 -15.02 -5.03
N THR A 13 -16.75 -15.14 -3.71
CA THR A 13 -16.91 -14.00 -2.80
C THR A 13 -15.62 -13.17 -2.69
N PHE A 14 -14.45 -13.82 -2.56
CA PHE A 14 -13.17 -13.09 -2.50
C PHE A 14 -12.77 -12.42 -3.82
N VAL A 15 -13.10 -13.01 -4.97
CA VAL A 15 -12.85 -12.38 -6.28
C VAL A 15 -13.84 -11.23 -6.53
N ALA A 16 -15.10 -11.40 -6.16
CA ALA A 16 -16.10 -10.34 -6.18
C ALA A 16 -15.64 -9.15 -5.32
N LEU A 17 -15.18 -9.41 -4.09
CA LEU A 17 -14.64 -8.38 -3.18
C LEU A 17 -13.45 -7.59 -3.76
N LYS A 18 -12.64 -8.21 -4.64
CA LYS A 18 -11.51 -7.54 -5.28
C LYS A 18 -11.91 -6.62 -6.44
N ARG A 19 -13.06 -6.85 -7.08
CA ARG A 19 -13.57 -6.03 -8.19
C ARG A 19 -14.60 -4.99 -7.71
N THR A 20 -15.28 -5.23 -6.60
CA THR A 20 -16.21 -4.27 -5.99
C THR A 20 -15.47 -3.03 -5.47
N GLY A 21 -16.03 -1.85 -5.73
CA GLY A 21 -15.49 -0.57 -5.25
C GLY A 21 -14.34 0.01 -6.07
N LYS A 22 -14.06 -0.53 -7.27
CA LYS A 22 -13.11 0.06 -8.22
C LYS A 22 -13.87 0.86 -9.30
N PRO A 23 -13.35 2.01 -9.74
CA PRO A 23 -13.91 2.73 -10.88
C PRO A 23 -13.90 1.83 -12.12
N SER A 24 -15.02 1.77 -12.83
CA SER A 24 -15.11 1.17 -14.18
C SER A 24 -14.50 2.07 -15.23
N ASP A 25 -14.63 3.37 -15.02
CA ASP A 25 -14.26 4.43 -15.96
C ASP A 25 -13.24 5.36 -15.30
N THR A 26 -12.34 5.89 -16.13
CA THR A 26 -11.27 6.81 -15.71
C THR A 26 -11.41 8.12 -16.49
N PRO A 27 -12.20 9.08 -16.00
CA PRO A 27 -12.30 10.42 -16.57
C PRO A 27 -10.93 11.14 -16.59
N ASP A 28 -10.75 12.01 -17.58
CA ASP A 28 -9.52 12.78 -17.77
C ASP A 28 -9.40 13.96 -16.80
N TYR A 29 -8.16 14.41 -16.59
CA TYR A 29 -7.88 15.65 -15.88
C TYR A 29 -8.28 16.87 -16.71
N LYS A 30 -8.77 17.92 -16.05
CA LYS A 30 -9.07 19.20 -16.68
C LYS A 30 -8.35 20.33 -15.96
N GLN A 31 -7.59 21.14 -16.70
CA GLN A 31 -6.98 22.37 -16.19
C GLN A 31 -8.01 23.52 -16.24
N VAL A 32 -8.28 24.15 -15.10
CA VAL A 32 -9.25 25.25 -14.95
C VAL A 32 -8.56 26.60 -15.08
N TYR A 33 -7.39 26.77 -14.47
CA TYR A 33 -6.55 27.95 -14.61
C TYR A 33 -5.07 27.57 -14.58
N LEU A 34 -4.18 28.41 -15.10
CA LEU A 34 -2.73 28.16 -15.09
C LEU A 34 -2.12 28.61 -13.75
N PRO A 35 -1.22 27.83 -13.14
CA PRO A 35 -0.59 28.18 -11.87
C PRO A 35 0.58 29.17 -12.03
N TYR A 36 0.90 29.59 -13.25
CA TYR A 36 1.98 30.50 -13.59
C TYR A 36 1.53 31.45 -14.70
N ASP A 37 2.09 32.66 -14.70
CA ASP A 37 1.88 33.63 -15.78
C ASP A 37 2.88 33.44 -16.93
N THR A 38 4.07 32.93 -16.62
CA THR A 38 5.15 32.68 -17.58
C THR A 38 5.20 31.21 -17.98
N ALA A 39 4.94 30.93 -19.26
CA ALA A 39 4.97 29.58 -19.78
C ALA A 39 6.42 28.99 -19.78
N PRO A 40 6.61 27.76 -19.27
CA PRO A 40 7.91 27.10 -19.32
C PRO A 40 8.26 26.70 -20.76
N THR A 41 9.55 26.69 -21.05
CA THR A 41 10.05 26.19 -22.33
C THR A 41 9.99 24.66 -22.40
N GLN A 42 9.94 24.11 -23.63
CA GLN A 42 9.95 22.66 -23.83
C GLN A 42 11.19 22.00 -23.21
N LEU A 43 12.34 22.66 -23.28
CA LEU A 43 13.59 22.20 -22.69
C LEU A 43 13.50 22.08 -21.17
N GLU A 44 12.87 23.06 -20.50
CA GLU A 44 12.65 23.01 -19.05
C GLU A 44 11.70 21.88 -18.67
N MET A 45 10.61 21.69 -19.42
CA MET A 45 9.67 20.59 -19.19
C MET A 45 10.35 19.22 -19.33
N ASP A 46 11.12 19.00 -20.38
CA ASP A 46 11.82 17.74 -20.61
C ASP A 46 12.91 17.50 -19.56
N ARG A 47 13.60 18.56 -19.14
CA ARG A 47 14.60 18.50 -18.05
C ARG A 47 13.97 18.09 -16.72
N GLU A 48 12.88 18.73 -16.31
CA GLU A 48 12.20 18.39 -15.05
C GLU A 48 11.59 16.99 -15.12
N ARG A 49 11.00 16.62 -16.26
CA ARG A 49 10.46 15.28 -16.48
C ARG A 49 11.53 14.21 -16.35
N LYS A 50 12.71 14.41 -16.93
CA LYS A 50 13.84 13.46 -16.83
C LYS A 50 14.32 13.26 -15.40
N LYS A 51 14.30 14.31 -14.56
CA LYS A 51 14.64 14.18 -13.14
C LYS A 51 13.68 13.26 -12.37
N LEU A 52 12.40 13.25 -12.76
CA LEU A 52 11.34 12.48 -12.10
C LEU A 52 11.18 11.05 -12.61
N GLN A 53 11.90 10.67 -13.66
CA GLN A 53 11.86 9.30 -14.19
C GLN A 53 12.37 8.25 -13.21
N ASN A 54 13.21 8.63 -12.25
CA ASN A 54 13.77 7.73 -11.26
C ASN A 54 13.48 8.23 -9.85
N ALA A 55 13.07 7.33 -8.96
CA ALA A 55 12.83 7.64 -7.55
C ALA A 55 13.43 6.55 -6.65
N TYR A 56 13.76 6.89 -5.41
CA TYR A 56 14.22 5.91 -4.44
C TYR A 56 13.03 5.17 -3.80
N TYR A 57 13.12 3.84 -3.74
CA TYR A 57 12.22 2.99 -2.96
C TYR A 57 12.95 2.50 -1.71
N GLY A 58 12.33 2.73 -0.54
CA GLY A 58 12.94 2.46 0.76
C GLY A 58 13.91 3.56 1.21
N ARG A 59 14.27 3.54 2.50
CA ARG A 59 15.09 4.56 3.18
C ARG A 59 16.29 4.00 3.96
N MET A 60 16.34 2.69 4.19
CA MET A 60 17.42 2.01 4.92
C MET A 60 18.34 1.24 3.96
N GLU A 61 19.08 0.26 4.48
CA GLU A 61 20.06 -0.57 3.76
C GLU A 61 19.55 -1.12 2.41
N HIS A 62 18.30 -1.56 2.35
CA HIS A 62 17.68 -2.10 1.13
C HIS A 62 17.10 -1.02 0.19
N ARG A 63 17.64 0.20 0.24
CA ARG A 63 17.23 1.32 -0.62
C ARG A 63 17.67 1.06 -2.05
N LYS A 64 16.74 1.18 -2.99
CA LYS A 64 16.99 0.97 -4.42
C LYS A 64 16.43 2.11 -5.26
N LEU A 65 17.10 2.43 -6.36
CA LEU A 65 16.57 3.33 -7.37
C LEU A 65 15.60 2.55 -8.27
N VAL A 66 14.40 3.09 -8.48
CA VAL A 66 13.37 2.49 -9.32
C VAL A 66 12.87 3.50 -10.33
N GLU A 67 12.55 3.00 -11.53
CA GLU A 67 11.92 3.80 -12.57
C GLU A 67 10.45 4.04 -12.24
N VAL A 68 10.03 5.30 -12.35
CA VAL A 68 8.64 5.73 -12.15
C VAL A 68 7.89 5.56 -13.45
N LYS A 69 6.84 4.74 -13.43
CA LYS A 69 5.94 4.59 -14.57
C LYS A 69 5.01 5.80 -14.67
N GLU A 70 4.64 6.16 -15.90
CA GLU A 70 3.66 7.22 -16.19
C GLU A 70 4.05 8.60 -15.64
N VAL A 71 5.29 9.03 -15.88
CA VAL A 71 5.69 10.42 -15.57
C VAL A 71 4.92 11.39 -16.48
N PRO A 72 4.18 12.37 -15.91
CA PRO A 72 3.38 13.31 -16.69
C PRO A 72 4.24 14.11 -17.68
N LEU A 73 3.61 14.56 -18.76
CA LEU A 73 4.29 15.38 -19.77
C LEU A 73 4.67 16.76 -19.22
N ASN A 74 3.75 17.41 -18.50
CA ASN A 74 3.97 18.72 -17.88
C ASN A 74 4.04 18.58 -16.36
N VAL A 75 5.25 18.70 -15.81
CA VAL A 75 5.50 18.59 -14.37
C VAL A 75 5.06 19.85 -13.61
N PHE A 76 5.05 21.01 -14.26
CA PHE A 76 4.76 22.29 -13.61
C PHE A 76 3.27 22.47 -13.26
N THR A 77 2.39 21.83 -14.03
CA THR A 77 0.94 21.89 -13.81
C THR A 77 0.39 20.66 -13.08
N TYR A 78 1.12 19.55 -13.08
CA TYR A 78 0.65 18.30 -12.50
C TYR A 78 0.54 18.36 -10.98
N GLY A 79 -0.68 18.22 -10.45
CA GLY A 79 -0.94 18.00 -9.02
C GLY A 79 -0.59 19.17 -8.10
N LYS A 80 -0.35 20.36 -8.66
CA LYS A 80 -0.02 21.57 -7.89
C LYS A 80 -1.19 22.50 -7.69
N GLU A 81 -1.59 23.22 -8.73
CA GLU A 81 -2.64 24.22 -8.63
C GLU A 81 -3.37 24.34 -9.97
N GLY A 82 -4.67 24.69 -9.92
CA GLY A 82 -5.49 24.96 -11.10
C GLY A 82 -6.00 23.74 -11.86
N MET A 83 -5.58 22.53 -11.48
CA MET A 83 -6.12 21.28 -12.02
C MET A 83 -7.39 20.88 -11.26
N SER A 84 -8.42 20.44 -11.98
CA SER A 84 -9.61 19.81 -11.39
C SER A 84 -9.44 18.29 -11.37
N LEU A 85 -9.72 17.69 -10.21
CA LEU A 85 -9.59 16.25 -9.98
C LEU A 85 -10.93 15.56 -10.26
N PRO A 86 -10.97 14.49 -11.07
CA PRO A 86 -12.23 13.84 -11.41
C PRO A 86 -12.63 12.84 -10.31
N ILE A 87 -12.93 13.40 -9.13
CA ILE A 87 -13.33 12.69 -7.91
C ILE A 87 -14.71 13.18 -7.41
N SER A 88 -15.47 13.89 -8.25
CA SER A 88 -16.84 14.30 -7.96
C SER A 88 -17.75 13.07 -7.83
N ILE A 89 -18.71 13.13 -6.90
CA ILE A 89 -19.60 12.02 -6.57
C ILE A 89 -21.06 12.40 -6.84
N PHE A 90 -21.44 13.64 -6.53
CA PHE A 90 -22.82 14.11 -6.71
C PHE A 90 -23.02 14.76 -8.08
N LYS A 91 -24.25 14.69 -8.60
CA LYS A 91 -24.61 15.25 -9.91
C LYS A 91 -24.30 16.75 -10.04
N GLU A 92 -24.52 17.52 -8.98
CA GLU A 92 -24.30 18.98 -8.96
C GLU A 92 -22.90 19.35 -8.47
N GLN A 93 -22.11 18.37 -8.00
CA GLN A 93 -20.77 18.61 -7.54
C GLN A 93 -19.85 18.79 -8.74
N LYS A 94 -19.32 20.01 -8.90
CA LYS A 94 -18.22 20.27 -9.83
C LYS A 94 -16.97 19.54 -9.36
N ASP A 95 -16.11 19.15 -10.30
CA ASP A 95 -14.82 18.58 -9.98
C ASP A 95 -14.00 19.55 -9.11
N PRO A 96 -13.50 19.11 -7.95
CA PRO A 96 -12.74 19.98 -7.04
C PRO A 96 -11.44 20.44 -7.70
N VAL A 97 -11.20 21.74 -7.63
CA VAL A 97 -9.98 22.38 -8.15
C VAL A 97 -8.93 22.42 -7.05
N ILE A 98 -7.70 22.03 -7.40
CA ILE A 98 -6.57 22.13 -6.49
C ILE A 98 -6.20 23.62 -6.32
N GLY A 99 -6.38 24.16 -5.12
CA GLY A 99 -5.94 25.50 -4.73
C GLY A 99 -4.44 25.58 -4.35
N PRO A 100 -3.98 26.73 -3.84
CA PRO A 100 -2.57 26.97 -3.56
C PRO A 100 -2.05 26.18 -2.35
N GLU A 101 -0.77 25.85 -2.37
CA GLU A 101 -0.16 24.88 -1.47
C GLU A 101 -0.34 25.20 0.03
N TRP A 102 -0.13 26.46 0.43
CA TRP A 102 -0.22 26.90 1.82
C TRP A 102 -1.64 26.88 2.41
N THR A 103 -2.67 26.74 1.57
CA THR A 103 -4.06 26.61 2.06
C THR A 103 -4.37 25.21 2.55
N TYR A 104 -3.54 24.21 2.19
CA TYR A 104 -3.67 22.85 2.71
C TYR A 104 -2.94 22.73 4.05
N PRO A 105 -3.65 22.52 5.17
CA PRO A 105 -3.06 22.56 6.50
C PRO A 105 -2.05 21.43 6.69
N GLY A 106 -0.88 21.78 7.23
CA GLY A 106 0.17 20.82 7.55
C GLY A 106 0.84 20.16 6.35
N ILE A 107 0.64 20.64 5.11
CA ILE A 107 1.26 20.01 3.93
C ILE A 107 2.79 20.02 4.00
N TYR A 108 3.40 21.11 4.47
CA TYR A 108 4.85 21.20 4.64
C TYR A 108 5.37 20.24 5.71
N GLU A 109 4.64 20.10 6.81
CA GLU A 109 4.95 19.16 7.89
C GLU A 109 4.81 17.71 7.42
N ASN A 110 3.75 17.41 6.66
CA ASN A 110 3.51 16.10 6.08
C ASN A 110 4.61 15.70 5.07
N LYS A 111 5.19 16.63 4.31
CA LYS A 111 6.31 16.29 3.40
C LYS A 111 7.51 15.70 4.16
N ILE A 112 7.70 16.10 5.42
CA ILE A 112 8.75 15.57 6.29
C ILE A 112 8.26 14.25 6.92
N ALA A 113 7.12 14.27 7.61
CA ALA A 113 6.68 13.15 8.42
C ALA A 113 6.00 11.99 7.66
N ALA A 114 5.33 12.25 6.54
CA ALA A 114 4.55 11.25 5.78
C ALA A 114 5.41 10.49 4.76
N GLN A 115 6.47 9.84 5.25
CA GLN A 115 7.37 9.01 4.45
C GLN A 115 7.38 7.56 4.96
N HIS A 116 8.02 6.65 4.22
CA HIS A 116 8.20 5.28 4.71
C HIS A 116 9.28 5.23 5.79
N TRP A 117 8.88 5.29 7.05
CA TRP A 117 9.79 5.20 8.19
C TRP A 117 10.04 3.77 8.62
N PHE A 118 11.31 3.38 8.73
CA PHE A 118 11.68 2.16 9.43
C PHE A 118 11.71 2.40 10.94
N THR A 119 11.28 1.41 11.71
CA THR A 119 11.14 1.55 13.17
C THR A 119 12.50 1.79 13.85
N GLU A 120 13.55 1.13 13.36
CA GLU A 120 14.92 1.34 13.87
C GLU A 120 15.40 2.77 13.63
N GLU A 121 15.14 3.34 12.44
CA GLU A 121 15.50 4.73 12.14
C GLU A 121 14.83 5.70 13.11
N LEU A 122 13.53 5.52 13.37
CA LEU A 122 12.78 6.37 14.28
C LEU A 122 13.24 6.24 15.73
N PHE A 123 13.59 5.03 16.19
CA PHE A 123 14.14 4.83 17.53
C PHE A 123 15.51 5.52 17.69
N ASN A 124 16.39 5.45 16.69
CA ASN A 124 17.68 6.12 16.73
C ASN A 124 17.50 7.64 16.82
N ARG A 125 16.55 8.20 16.06
CA ARG A 125 16.21 9.63 16.13
C ARG A 125 15.61 10.03 17.47
N GLU A 126 14.73 9.20 18.04
CA GLU A 126 14.18 9.45 19.38
C GLU A 126 15.28 9.47 20.44
N LYS A 127 16.18 8.47 20.40
CA LYS A 127 17.30 8.35 21.34
C LYS A 127 18.24 9.55 21.29
N ASN A 128 18.48 10.09 20.10
CA ASN A 128 19.32 11.26 19.91
C ASN A 128 18.55 12.60 20.05
N ASN A 129 17.23 12.55 20.20
CA ASN A 129 16.33 13.72 20.18
C ASN A 129 16.47 14.56 18.89
N GLU A 130 16.64 13.88 17.76
CA GLU A 130 16.91 14.46 16.42
C GLU A 130 15.77 14.15 15.43
N PHE A 131 14.52 14.33 15.88
CA PHE A 131 13.40 14.27 14.96
C PHE A 131 13.39 15.48 14.03
N GLU A 132 13.18 15.25 12.72
CA GLU A 132 13.03 16.33 11.73
C GLU A 132 11.66 17.01 11.87
N SER A 133 10.70 16.32 12.47
CA SER A 133 9.33 16.79 12.70
C SER A 133 8.81 16.26 14.03
N PRO A 134 8.10 17.07 14.84
CA PRO A 134 7.45 16.60 16.06
C PRO A 134 6.47 15.43 15.84
N TRP A 135 5.90 15.29 14.64
CA TRP A 135 4.96 14.20 14.32
C TRP A 135 5.65 12.84 14.16
N GLN A 136 6.97 12.80 13.98
CA GLN A 136 7.71 11.53 13.89
C GLN A 136 7.61 10.69 15.17
N LYS A 137 7.46 11.34 16.34
CA LYS A 137 7.17 10.66 17.60
C LYS A 137 5.85 9.87 17.53
N GLN A 138 4.79 10.51 17.03
CA GLN A 138 3.50 9.84 16.86
C GLN A 138 3.57 8.71 15.83
N VAL A 139 4.37 8.87 14.76
CA VAL A 139 4.61 7.80 13.78
C VAL A 139 5.26 6.59 14.47
N LEU A 140 6.28 6.81 15.29
CA LEU A 140 6.95 5.75 16.06
C LEU A 140 5.97 5.02 16.99
N ASP A 141 5.18 5.76 17.77
CA ASP A 141 4.18 5.19 18.67
C ASP A 141 3.17 4.30 17.93
N ASN A 142 2.68 4.76 16.78
CA ASN A 142 1.75 4.00 15.95
C ASN A 142 2.40 2.74 15.38
N GLN A 143 3.69 2.78 15.02
CA GLN A 143 4.42 1.59 14.59
C GLN A 143 4.57 0.56 15.71
N ILE A 144 4.88 1.02 16.94
CA ILE A 144 4.99 0.16 18.11
C ILE A 144 3.62 -0.48 18.42
N LYS A 145 2.55 0.32 18.49
CA LYS A 145 1.17 -0.17 18.69
C LYS A 145 0.77 -1.22 17.66
N ARG A 146 1.11 -1.00 16.38
CA ARG A 146 0.85 -1.97 15.30
C ARG A 146 1.64 -3.28 15.50
N ARG A 147 2.91 -3.20 15.87
CA ARG A 147 3.76 -4.39 16.15
C ARG A 147 3.23 -5.17 17.35
N LEU A 148 2.91 -4.49 18.44
CA LEU A 148 2.31 -5.09 19.63
C LEU A 148 0.94 -5.69 19.34
N GLY A 149 0.11 -5.02 18.54
CA GLY A 149 -1.18 -5.55 18.09
C GLY A 149 -1.06 -6.88 17.34
N LYS A 150 -0.03 -7.04 16.51
CA LYS A 150 0.26 -8.31 15.84
C LYS A 150 0.63 -9.43 16.82
N VAL A 151 1.41 -9.11 17.86
CA VAL A 151 1.77 -10.07 18.92
C VAL A 151 0.54 -10.44 19.76
N ALA A 152 -0.23 -9.44 20.21
CA ALA A 152 -1.44 -9.64 20.99
C ALA A 152 -2.46 -10.52 20.26
N PHE A 153 -2.66 -10.28 18.96
CA PHE A 153 -3.50 -11.12 18.12
C PHE A 153 -3.01 -12.58 18.09
N ARG A 154 -1.70 -12.80 17.95
CA ARG A 154 -1.14 -14.16 17.95
C ARG A 154 -1.35 -14.85 19.29
N MET A 155 -1.07 -14.17 20.40
CA MET A 155 -1.27 -14.73 21.73
C MET A 155 -2.73 -15.13 21.98
N LYS A 156 -3.68 -14.29 21.54
CA LYS A 156 -5.11 -14.62 21.60
C LYS A 156 -5.44 -15.91 20.83
N MET A 157 -4.85 -16.11 19.65
CA MET A 157 -5.06 -17.31 18.85
C MET A 157 -4.39 -18.55 19.46
N VAL A 158 -3.20 -18.41 20.02
CA VAL A 158 -2.47 -19.49 20.72
C VAL A 158 -3.22 -19.96 21.96
N ASN A 159 -3.87 -19.04 22.67
CA ASN A 159 -4.70 -19.37 23.83
C ASN A 159 -5.92 -20.25 23.45
N ILE A 160 -6.47 -20.08 22.24
CA ILE A 160 -7.57 -20.91 21.75
C ILE A 160 -7.08 -22.30 21.34
N LYS A 161 -5.91 -22.38 20.71
CA LYS A 161 -5.28 -23.63 20.27
C LYS A 161 -3.81 -23.40 19.97
N ALA A 162 -2.98 -24.44 20.13
CA ALA A 162 -1.60 -24.39 19.67
C ALA A 162 -1.56 -24.02 18.18
N VAL A 163 -0.81 -22.98 17.84
CA VAL A 163 -0.55 -22.59 16.46
C VAL A 163 0.94 -22.49 16.30
N ASP A 164 1.50 -23.31 15.41
CA ASP A 164 2.90 -23.25 15.06
C ASP A 164 3.12 -22.33 13.86
N LEU A 165 4.25 -21.65 13.82
CA LEU A 165 4.61 -20.75 12.73
C LEU A 165 5.40 -21.53 11.67
N PHE A 166 5.04 -21.32 10.40
CA PHE A 166 5.83 -21.74 9.23
C PHE A 166 6.11 -23.24 9.08
N GLN A 167 5.34 -24.11 9.73
CA GLN A 167 5.43 -25.56 9.51
C GLN A 167 4.77 -26.05 8.21
N LYS A 168 3.81 -25.28 7.67
CA LYS A 168 3.12 -25.63 6.42
C LYS A 168 3.96 -25.18 5.22
N GLU A 169 4.02 -26.02 4.19
CA GLU A 169 4.61 -25.67 2.90
C GLU A 169 3.96 -24.39 2.36
N ARG A 170 4.79 -23.42 1.93
CA ARG A 170 4.33 -22.13 1.42
C ARG A 170 4.13 -22.22 -0.08
N GLY A 171 2.90 -22.42 -0.53
CA GLY A 171 2.56 -22.49 -1.95
C GLY A 171 1.50 -23.54 -2.22
N SER A 172 1.38 -23.99 -3.46
CA SER A 172 0.46 -25.07 -3.81
C SER A 172 0.99 -26.42 -3.32
N ALA A 173 0.84 -26.68 -2.03
CA ALA A 173 0.49 -28.00 -1.58
C ALA A 173 -0.85 -28.33 -2.26
N LYS A 174 -0.81 -29.16 -3.31
CA LYS A 174 -2.02 -29.65 -3.99
C LYS A 174 -3.01 -30.12 -2.92
N ARG A 175 -4.24 -29.63 -2.99
CA ARG A 175 -5.39 -30.19 -2.25
C ARG A 175 -5.52 -31.66 -2.68
N GLY A 176 -4.95 -32.56 -1.90
CA GLY A 176 -4.85 -33.97 -2.28
C GLY A 176 -3.78 -34.74 -1.50
N ALA A 177 -3.75 -34.57 -0.18
CA ALA A 177 -3.15 -35.56 0.71
C ALA A 177 -4.19 -35.84 1.79
N THR A 178 -5.24 -36.56 1.39
CA THR A 178 -5.97 -37.43 2.29
C THR A 178 -4.95 -38.21 3.10
N GLY A 179 -5.00 -38.06 4.43
CA GLY A 179 -4.21 -38.87 5.32
C GLY A 179 -4.45 -40.35 5.02
N THR A 180 -3.38 -41.07 4.70
CA THR A 180 -3.31 -42.49 4.96
C THR A 180 -2.91 -42.63 6.43
N THR A 181 -3.92 -42.67 7.29
CA THR A 181 -3.88 -43.56 8.45
C THR A 181 -3.67 -44.98 7.92
N ASP A 182 -2.45 -45.49 8.01
CA ASP A 182 -2.21 -46.93 7.97
C ASP A 182 -1.72 -47.37 9.36
N LYS A 183 -2.69 -47.55 10.25
CA LYS A 183 -2.59 -48.50 11.35
C LYS A 183 -3.23 -49.80 10.87
N GLY A 184 -2.43 -50.84 10.75
CA GLY A 184 -2.83 -52.23 10.96
C GLY A 184 -3.26 -53.02 9.73
N LYS A 185 -2.38 -53.91 9.28
CA LYS A 185 -2.80 -55.29 8.98
C LYS A 185 -1.66 -56.28 9.20
N ASP A 186 -1.86 -57.12 10.21
CA ASP A 186 -1.22 -58.42 10.37
C ASP A 186 -1.29 -59.22 9.07
N THR A 187 -0.17 -59.81 8.67
CA THR A 187 -0.14 -61.17 8.11
C THR A 187 1.21 -61.80 8.42
N GLY A 188 1.23 -62.73 9.37
CA GLY A 188 2.25 -63.74 9.45
C GLY A 188 2.13 -64.76 8.32
N GLY A 189 3.24 -65.45 8.03
CA GLY A 189 3.24 -66.82 7.53
C GLY A 189 3.61 -67.06 6.06
N LYS A 190 4.71 -67.83 5.92
CA LYS A 190 5.12 -68.72 4.81
C LYS A 190 5.69 -68.09 3.53
N LYS A 191 7.01 -68.14 3.40
CA LYS A 191 7.73 -69.28 2.81
C LYS A 191 9.19 -69.27 3.25
#